data_AF-A0A4Y2H9M6-F1
#
_entry.id   AF-A0A4Y2H9M6-F1
#
_cell.length_a   1.000
_cell.length_b   1.000
_cell.length_c   1.000
_cell.angle_alpha   90.00
_cell.angle_beta   90.00
_cell.angle_gamma   90.00
#
_symmetry.space_group_name_H-M   'P 1'
#
loop_
_entity.id
_entity.type
_entity.pdbx_description
1 polymer ?
#
loop_
_entity_poly.entity_id
_entity_poly.type
_entity_poly.pdbx_seq_one_letter_code
_entity_poly.pdbx_strand_id
1 'polypeptide(L)'
;MQKNEERRGQYVGPVTPASGTDSDIAKCILKYLEDNDVHINELESIGFKGTATNTGWKNGVISNIELKIQRPLQWFICLLHFNELRFKNLKEYLDGETTGPAPVSGKIGKQLTNCEKLPIINFDAMDLMHRLGSRV
;
A
#
# COMPACT_ATOMS: atom_id res chain seq x y z
N MET A 1 10.83 -26.50 6.81
CA MET A 1 10.23 -25.14 6.79
C MET A 1 10.92 -24.34 5.71
N GLN A 2 10.22 -24.07 4.61
CA GLN A 2 10.69 -23.14 3.58
C GLN A 2 10.67 -21.73 4.20
N LYS A 3 11.82 -21.06 4.27
CA LYS A 3 11.88 -19.64 4.64
C LYS A 3 11.03 -18.89 3.62
N ASN A 4 9.99 -18.19 4.06
CA ASN A 4 9.40 -17.12 3.27
C ASN A 4 10.47 -16.04 3.14
N GLU A 5 11.13 -16.03 1.99
CA GLU A 5 12.16 -15.08 1.63
C GLU A 5 11.45 -13.76 1.28
N GLU A 6 11.19 -12.92 2.29
CA GLU A 6 10.82 -11.52 2.05
C GLU A 6 11.95 -10.87 1.25
N ARG A 7 11.64 -10.42 0.03
CA ARG A 7 12.62 -9.87 -0.90
C ARG A 7 13.29 -8.65 -0.26
N ARG A 8 14.60 -8.76 -0.04
CA ARG A 8 15.65 -7.75 0.27
C ARG A 8 15.25 -6.26 0.15
N GLY A 9 14.33 -5.79 0.98
CA GLY A 9 14.04 -4.36 1.14
C GLY A 9 14.82 -3.82 2.34
N GLN A 10 15.49 -2.69 2.18
CA GLN A 10 16.08 -1.96 3.30
C GLN A 10 15.19 -0.76 3.64
N TYR A 11 14.78 -0.66 4.90
CA TYR A 11 14.16 0.56 5.38
C TYR A 11 15.23 1.65 5.49
N VAL A 12 15.07 2.73 4.72
CA VAL A 12 16.05 3.82 4.66
C VAL A 12 15.81 4.87 5.74
N GLY A 13 14.55 5.21 6.02
CA GLY A 13 14.20 6.21 7.04
C GLY A 13 12.84 6.87 6.79
N PRO A 14 12.26 7.55 7.80
CA PRO A 14 11.02 8.30 7.65
C PRO A 14 11.29 9.72 7.14
N VAL A 15 10.30 10.28 6.45
CA VAL A 15 10.29 11.66 5.97
C VAL A 15 8.98 12.31 6.38
N THR A 16 9.03 13.54 6.91
CA THR A 16 7.83 14.31 7.30
C THR A 16 7.77 15.61 6.51
N PRO A 17 6.89 15.69 5.49
CA PRO A 17 6.72 16.92 4.72
C PRO A 17 6.01 18.00 5.56
N ALA A 18 6.28 19.27 5.24
CA ALA A 18 5.67 20.41 5.92
C ALA A 18 4.14 20.49 5.71
N SER A 19 3.65 19.95 4.60
CA SER A 19 2.22 19.84 4.30
C SER A 19 1.90 18.55 3.54
N GLY A 20 0.61 18.22 3.43
CA GLY A 20 0.13 17.10 2.63
C GLY A 20 0.01 17.40 1.13
N THR A 21 0.55 18.53 0.65
CA THR A 21 0.52 18.85 -0.78
C THR A 21 1.49 17.98 -1.55
N ASP A 22 1.14 17.67 -2.80
CA ASP A 22 1.95 16.87 -3.71
C ASP A 22 3.36 17.46 -3.91
N SER A 23 3.47 18.79 -3.98
CA SER A 23 4.73 19.48 -4.19
C SER A 23 5.65 19.41 -2.98
N ASP A 24 5.11 19.52 -1.77
CA ASP A 24 5.90 19.43 -0.54
C ASP A 24 6.35 18.00 -0.28
N ILE A 25 5.48 17.02 -0.52
CA ILE A 25 5.85 15.59 -0.43
C ILE A 25 6.98 15.28 -1.43
N ALA A 26 6.85 15.68 -2.70
CA ALA A 26 7.87 15.45 -3.71
C ALA A 26 9.23 16.08 -3.36
N LYS A 27 9.21 17.36 -2.92
CA LYS A 27 10.43 18.06 -2.45
C LYS A 27 11.07 17.35 -1.27
N CYS A 28 10.26 16.88 -0.30
CA CYS A 28 10.77 16.24 0.90
C CYS A 28 11.47 14.91 0.58
N ILE A 29 10.92 14.13 -0.35
CA ILE A 29 11.53 12.88 -0.82
C ILE A 29 12.84 13.15 -1.56
N LEU A 30 12.85 14.09 -2.50
CA LEU A 30 14.06 14.42 -3.25
C LEU A 30 15.17 14.95 -2.36
N LYS A 31 14.82 15.82 -1.40
CA LYS A 31 15.76 16.31 -0.39
C LYS A 31 16.31 15.17 0.46
N TYR A 32 15.47 14.23 0.88
CA TYR A 32 15.92 13.06 1.62
C TYR A 32 16.93 12.22 0.82
N LEU A 33 16.69 12.00 -0.47
CA LEU A 33 17.63 11.27 -1.33
C LEU A 33 18.97 12.01 -1.44
N GLU A 34 18.93 13.33 -1.65
CA GLU A 34 20.13 14.18 -1.70
C GLU A 34 20.91 14.17 -0.38
N ASP A 35 20.23 14.35 0.76
CA ASP A 35 20.84 14.36 2.09
C ASP A 35 21.47 12.99 2.47
N ASN A 36 21.06 11.91 1.79
CA ASN A 36 21.59 10.55 1.99
C ASN A 36 22.51 10.08 0.84
N ASP A 37 22.99 10.99 -0.01
CA ASP A 37 23.90 10.70 -1.13
C ASP A 37 23.34 9.66 -2.12
N VAL A 38 22.01 9.62 -2.28
CA VAL A 38 21.35 8.77 -3.27
C VAL A 38 21.17 9.57 -4.56
N HIS A 39 21.88 9.17 -5.61
CA HIS A 39 21.77 9.81 -6.91
C HIS A 39 20.38 9.59 -7.52
N ILE A 40 19.61 10.67 -7.68
CA ILE A 40 18.26 10.63 -8.30
C ILE A 40 18.26 10.07 -9.73
N ASN A 41 19.42 10.11 -10.41
CA ASN A 41 19.60 9.55 -11.74
C ASN A 41 19.53 8.02 -11.76
N GLU A 42 19.82 7.37 -10.62
CA GLU A 42 19.78 5.91 -10.46
C GLU A 42 18.38 5.39 -10.06
N LEU A 43 17.42 6.30 -9.81
CA LEU A 43 16.08 5.90 -9.37
C LEU A 43 15.29 5.22 -10.50
N GLU A 44 15.23 3.91 -10.58
CA GLU A 44 14.53 3.24 -11.69
C GLU A 44 13.01 3.24 -11.54
N SER A 45 12.54 3.20 -10.29
CA SER A 45 11.13 2.98 -9.98
C SER A 45 10.68 3.67 -8.71
N ILE A 46 9.38 3.92 -8.60
CA ILE A 46 8.78 4.57 -7.44
C ILE A 46 7.43 3.93 -7.10
N GLY A 47 7.22 3.69 -5.81
CA GLY A 47 6.01 3.06 -5.29
C GLY A 47 5.18 4.01 -4.42
N PHE A 48 3.87 4.06 -4.65
CA PHE A 48 2.95 4.92 -3.88
C PHE A 48 1.55 4.30 -3.74
N LYS A 49 0.76 4.85 -2.81
CA LYS A 49 -0.69 4.60 -2.77
C LYS A 49 -1.34 5.17 -4.04
N GLY A 50 -2.31 4.47 -4.61
CA GLY A 50 -3.07 4.91 -5.78
C GLY A 50 -4.08 6.05 -5.54
N THR A 51 -3.77 6.99 -4.66
CA THR A 51 -4.60 8.19 -4.45
C THR A 51 -4.29 9.24 -5.52
N ALA A 52 -5.29 10.08 -5.83
CA ALA A 52 -5.14 11.13 -6.83
C ALA A 52 -3.98 12.10 -6.54
N THR A 53 -3.71 12.40 -5.26
CA THR A 53 -2.58 13.25 -4.84
C THR A 53 -1.22 12.64 -5.23
N ASN A 54 -1.09 11.32 -5.25
CA ASN A 54 0.18 10.67 -5.56
C ASN A 54 0.35 10.41 -7.06
N THR A 55 -0.72 9.96 -7.73
CA THR A 55 -0.69 9.46 -9.12
C THR A 55 -1.32 10.42 -10.14
N GLY A 56 -1.81 11.58 -9.71
CA GLY A 56 -2.44 12.57 -10.59
C GLY A 56 -1.47 13.10 -11.63
N TRP A 57 -1.89 13.15 -12.90
CA TRP A 57 -1.06 13.67 -13.99
C TRP A 57 -0.69 15.15 -13.82
N LYS A 58 -1.55 15.91 -13.11
CA LYS A 58 -1.33 17.30 -12.72
C LYS A 58 -1.22 17.35 -11.21
N ASN A 59 -0.12 17.92 -10.71
CA ASN A 59 0.14 18.04 -9.27
C ASN A 59 0.08 16.68 -8.55
N GLY A 60 0.58 15.62 -9.20
CA GLY A 60 0.82 14.34 -8.53
C GLY A 60 2.23 14.29 -8.00
N VAL A 61 2.43 13.65 -6.84
CA VAL A 61 3.77 13.45 -6.27
C VAL A 61 4.72 12.82 -7.29
N ILE A 62 4.30 11.75 -7.96
CA ILE A 62 5.15 11.05 -8.94
C ILE A 62 5.44 11.96 -10.14
N SER A 63 4.42 12.65 -10.68
CA SER A 63 4.61 13.57 -11.81
C SER A 63 5.55 14.72 -11.47
N ASN A 64 5.50 15.27 -10.25
CA ASN A 64 6.44 16.31 -9.80
C ASN A 64 7.87 15.78 -9.70
N ILE A 65 8.05 14.53 -9.24
CA ILE A 65 9.37 13.89 -9.17
C ILE A 65 9.91 13.65 -10.58
N GLU A 66 9.13 13.10 -11.49
CA GLU A 66 9.52 12.88 -12.90
C GLU A 66 9.89 14.19 -13.60
N LEU A 67 9.14 15.27 -13.36
CA LEU A 67 9.47 16.61 -13.86
C LEU A 67 10.81 17.12 -13.31
N LYS A 68 11.17 16.79 -12.07
CA LYS A 68 12.44 17.22 -11.48
C LYS A 68 13.63 16.39 -11.98
N ILE A 69 13.43 15.10 -12.21
CA ILE A 69 14.46 14.19 -12.73
C ILE A 69 14.54 14.26 -14.27
N GLN A 70 13.55 14.85 -14.94
CA GLN A 70 13.46 14.98 -16.40
C GLN A 70 13.44 13.62 -17.15
N ARG A 71 12.86 12.59 -16.53
CA ARG A 71 12.64 11.28 -17.16
C ARG A 71 11.46 10.54 -16.51
N PRO A 72 10.81 9.62 -17.23
CA PRO A 72 9.80 8.75 -16.65
C PRO A 72 10.42 7.73 -15.68
N LEU A 73 9.64 7.37 -14.66
CA LEU A 73 9.94 6.31 -13.69
C LEU A 73 9.01 5.13 -13.90
N GLN A 74 9.43 3.92 -13.52
CA GLN A 74 8.50 2.79 -13.43
C GLN A 74 7.62 2.93 -12.18
N TRP A 75 6.29 2.92 -12.35
CA TRP A 75 5.36 3.13 -11.24
C TRP A 75 4.93 1.81 -10.61
N PHE A 76 5.04 1.71 -9.29
CA PHE A 76 4.48 0.63 -8.47
C PHE A 76 3.33 1.16 -7.63
N ILE A 77 2.13 1.15 -8.21
CA ILE A 77 0.95 1.71 -7.54
C ILE A 77 0.27 0.64 -6.68
N CYS A 78 0.16 0.92 -5.39
CA CYS A 78 -0.55 0.05 -4.47
C CYS A 78 -2.05 0.02 -4.79
N LEU A 79 -2.55 -1.15 -5.15
CA LEU A 79 -3.97 -1.43 -5.42
C LEU A 79 -4.81 -1.60 -4.15
N LEU A 80 -4.21 -1.47 -2.96
CA LEU A 80 -4.96 -1.58 -1.71
C LEU A 80 -6.12 -0.59 -1.67
N HIS A 81 -5.91 0.65 -2.12
CA HIS A 81 -6.96 1.66 -2.23
C HIS A 81 -8.04 1.30 -3.27
N PHE A 82 -7.67 0.60 -4.34
CA PHE A 82 -8.63 0.14 -5.35
C PHE A 82 -9.57 -0.91 -4.75
N ASN A 83 -9.03 -1.90 -4.03
CA ASN A 83 -9.82 -2.92 -3.34
C ASN A 83 -10.64 -2.29 -2.20
N GLU A 84 -10.03 -1.39 -1.43
CA GLU A 84 -10.70 -0.71 -0.33
C GLU A 84 -11.92 0.09 -0.79
N LEU A 85 -11.81 0.83 -1.89
CA LEU A 85 -12.93 1.60 -2.40
C LEU A 85 -14.04 0.70 -2.96
N ARG A 86 -13.68 -0.34 -3.72
CA ARG A 86 -14.66 -1.29 -4.29
C ARG A 86 -15.39 -2.08 -3.22
N PHE A 87 -14.73 -2.39 -2.11
CA PHE A 87 -15.33 -3.08 -0.98
C PHE A 87 -15.81 -2.12 0.11
N LYS A 88 -15.86 -0.81 -0.11
CA LYS A 88 -16.26 0.16 0.91
C LYS A 88 -17.61 -0.20 1.56
N ASN A 89 -18.64 -0.42 0.75
CA ASN A 89 -19.97 -0.79 1.24
C ASN A 89 -19.96 -2.14 1.97
N LEU A 90 -19.15 -3.10 1.51
CA LEU A 90 -19.02 -4.41 2.16
C LEU A 90 -18.31 -4.28 3.50
N LYS A 91 -17.24 -3.47 3.56
CA LYS A 91 -16.52 -3.16 4.80
C LYS A 91 -17.42 -2.43 5.78
N GLU A 92 -18.20 -1.45 5.32
CA GLU A 92 -19.19 -0.76 6.16
C GLU A 92 -20.29 -1.70 6.65
N TYR A 93 -20.76 -2.62 5.81
CA TYR A 93 -21.74 -3.62 6.22
C TYR A 93 -21.18 -4.61 7.27
N LEU A 94 -19.96 -5.10 7.05
CA LEU A 94 -19.32 -6.12 7.90
C LEU A 94 -18.77 -5.53 9.21
N ASP A 95 -18.16 -4.35 9.14
CA ASP A 95 -17.39 -3.73 10.21
C ASP A 95 -17.88 -2.35 10.65
N GLY A 96 -18.97 -1.84 10.06
CA GLY A 96 -19.50 -0.52 10.37
C GLY A 96 -18.71 0.61 9.72
N GLU A 97 -19.21 1.82 9.88
CA GLU A 97 -18.58 3.02 9.35
C GLU A 97 -17.22 3.26 10.06
N THR A 98 -16.16 3.44 9.27
CA THR A 98 -14.82 3.72 9.80
C THR A 98 -14.68 5.20 10.08
N THR A 99 -15.21 5.67 11.20
CA THR A 99 -15.11 7.06 11.64
C THR A 99 -13.89 7.26 12.56
N GLY A 100 -12.75 7.62 11.97
CA GLY A 100 -11.58 8.12 12.71
C GLY A 100 -10.50 7.08 13.06
N PRO A 101 -9.54 7.44 13.95
CA PRO A 101 -8.33 6.65 14.21
C PRO A 101 -8.57 5.36 15.03
N ALA A 102 -9.82 5.04 15.36
CA ALA A 102 -10.14 3.83 16.10
C ALA A 102 -10.00 2.59 15.18
N PRO A 103 -9.15 1.62 15.54
CA PRO A 103 -8.96 0.42 14.73
C PRO A 103 -10.21 -0.46 14.87
N VAL A 104 -10.94 -0.61 13.76
CA VAL A 104 -11.99 -1.61 13.54
C VAL A 104 -13.08 -1.66 14.63
N SER A 105 -14.10 -0.81 14.49
CA SER A 105 -15.21 -0.66 15.46
C SER A 105 -16.30 -1.74 15.35
N GLY A 106 -16.29 -2.51 14.27
CA GLY A 106 -17.28 -3.53 13.93
C GLY A 106 -17.23 -4.81 14.75
N LYS A 107 -18.27 -5.63 14.61
CA LYS A 107 -18.35 -6.93 15.31
C LYS A 107 -17.26 -7.90 14.85
N ILE A 108 -16.83 -7.83 13.59
CA ILE A 108 -15.75 -8.68 13.06
C ILE A 108 -14.41 -8.13 13.54
N GLY A 109 -14.18 -6.83 13.42
CA GLY A 109 -13.00 -6.13 13.95
C GLY A 109 -12.72 -6.38 15.42
N LYS A 110 -13.77 -6.34 16.25
CA LYS A 110 -13.68 -6.66 17.69
C LYS A 110 -13.29 -8.11 18.00
N GLN A 111 -13.52 -9.05 17.08
CA GLN A 111 -13.03 -10.43 17.23
C GLN A 111 -11.54 -10.54 16.87
N LEU A 112 -11.01 -9.59 16.10
CA LEU A 112 -9.61 -9.56 15.69
C LEU A 112 -8.69 -8.85 16.68
N THR A 113 -9.20 -8.23 17.75
CA THR A 113 -8.41 -7.40 18.69
C THR A 113 -7.35 -8.18 19.50
N ASN A 114 -7.37 -9.51 19.44
CA ASN A 114 -6.38 -10.40 20.04
C ASN A 114 -5.99 -11.55 19.10
N CYS A 115 -6.11 -11.37 17.78
CA CYS A 115 -5.88 -12.45 16.82
C CYS A 115 -4.43 -12.96 16.86
N GLU A 116 -3.48 -12.13 17.27
CA GLU A 116 -2.06 -12.47 17.45
C GLU A 116 -1.82 -13.49 18.57
N LYS A 117 -2.77 -13.64 19.51
CA LYS A 117 -2.69 -14.61 20.61
C LYS A 117 -3.39 -15.93 20.27
N LEU A 118 -4.12 -15.99 19.16
CA LEU A 118 -4.82 -17.21 18.76
C LEU A 118 -3.80 -18.22 18.22
N PRO A 119 -4.01 -19.53 18.47
CA PRO A 119 -3.14 -20.56 17.93
C PRO A 119 -3.18 -20.52 16.40
N ILE A 120 -2.02 -20.65 15.76
CA ILE A 120 -1.93 -20.78 14.31
C ILE A 120 -2.51 -22.15 13.94
N ILE A 121 -3.65 -22.13 13.25
CA ILE A 121 -4.29 -23.33 12.73
C ILE A 121 -3.75 -23.58 11.32
N ASN A 122 -3.25 -24.79 11.07
CA ASN A 122 -2.91 -25.22 9.72
C ASN A 122 -4.21 -25.59 9.00
N PHE A 123 -4.50 -24.88 7.91
CA PHE A 123 -5.62 -25.23 7.03
C PHE A 123 -5.14 -26.24 5.99
N ASP A 124 -5.94 -27.27 5.75
CA ASP A 124 -5.71 -28.17 4.63
C ASP A 124 -5.88 -27.40 3.32
N ALA A 125 -5.02 -27.68 2.34
CA ALA A 125 -5.17 -27.12 1.01
C ALA A 125 -6.55 -27.50 0.47
N MET A 126 -7.34 -26.51 0.04
CA MET A 126 -8.61 -26.81 -0.63
C MET A 126 -8.31 -27.55 -1.93
N ASP A 127 -8.71 -28.81 -2.00
CA ASP A 127 -8.62 -29.63 -3.21
C ASP A 127 -9.72 -29.16 -4.19
N LEU A 128 -9.38 -28.16 -5.00
CA LEU A 128 -10.34 -27.42 -5.84
C LEU A 128 -10.89 -28.26 -7.02
N MET A 129 -10.50 -29.53 -7.13
CA MET A 129 -10.72 -30.37 -8.32
C MET A 129 -11.97 -31.25 -8.30
N HIS A 130 -12.80 -31.28 -7.24
CA HIS A 130 -13.94 -32.23 -7.21
C HIS A 130 -15.35 -31.66 -7.40
N ARG A 131 -15.55 -30.34 -7.56
CA ARG A 131 -16.92 -29.75 -7.66
C ARG A 131 -17.25 -28.90 -8.88
N LEU A 132 -16.34 -28.69 -9.82
CA LEU A 132 -16.65 -28.00 -11.09
C LEU A 132 -16.82 -28.95 -12.30
N GLY A 133 -16.73 -30.27 -12.09
CA GLY A 133 -16.77 -31.27 -13.16
C GLY A 133 -18.00 -32.19 -13.19
N SER A 134 -19.15 -31.79 -12.67
CA SER A 134 -20.38 -32.59 -12.81
C SER A 134 -21.63 -31.73 -12.81
N ARG A 135 -21.87 -31.10 -13.97
CA ARG A 135 -23.18 -30.93 -14.60
C ARG A 135 -22.93 -30.62 -16.07
N VAL A 136 -23.00 -31.69 -16.87
CA VAL A 136 -23.43 -31.63 -18.27
C VAL A 136 -24.82 -31.00 -18.31
#